data_AF-A0A838JCY8-F1
#
_entry.id   AF-A0A838JCY8-F1
#
_cell.length_a   1.000
_cell.length_b   1.000
_cell.length_c   1.000
_cell.angle_alpha   90.00
_cell.angle_beta   90.00
_cell.angle_gamma   90.00
#
_symmetry.space_group_name_H-M   'P 1'
#
loop_
_entity.id
_entity.type
_entity.pdbx_description
1 polymer ?
#
loop_
_entity_poly.entity_id
_entity_poly.type
_entity_poly.pdbx_seq_one_letter_code
_entity_poly.pdbx_strand_id
1 'polypeptide(L)'
;MDQNQRGSRPRKGLRYGKKTWGRKRHALVDTQGTLLAVKATGAEKSDQEGGRALFVPVKEKFPRLKLLWGDSHYGGTFRLWAKTTLGWMIQTIKALTLPKRGLLVNEGEEVDWETIPKRGHIAGFLDC
;
A
#
# COMPACT_ATOMS: atom_id res chain seq x y z
N MET A 1 -43.24 10.22 9.62
CA MET A 1 -42.72 8.89 10.01
C MET A 1 -42.48 8.10 8.75
N ASP A 2 -41.23 7.80 8.39
CA ASP A 2 -40.78 6.47 7.93
C ASP A 2 -39.27 6.55 7.59
N GLN A 3 -38.44 6.24 8.60
CA GLN A 3 -37.00 6.02 8.43
C GLN A 3 -36.77 4.51 8.41
N ASN A 4 -36.67 3.89 7.23
CA ASN A 4 -36.19 2.51 7.18
C ASN A 4 -35.51 2.13 5.86
N GLN A 5 -34.43 2.84 5.51
CA GLN A 5 -33.42 2.31 4.60
C GLN A 5 -32.30 1.66 5.42
N ARG A 6 -32.55 0.48 5.97
CA ARG A 6 -31.52 -0.34 6.62
C ARG A 6 -30.56 -0.86 5.54
N GLY A 7 -29.41 -0.19 5.43
CA GLY A 7 -28.32 -0.57 4.52
C GLY A 7 -27.90 -2.03 4.68
N SER A 8 -27.97 -2.78 3.57
CA SER A 8 -27.50 -4.16 3.47
C SER A 8 -26.02 -4.24 3.82
N ARG A 9 -25.67 -5.00 4.87
CA ARG A 9 -24.28 -5.21 5.30
C ARG A 9 -23.55 -6.04 4.24
N PRO A 10 -22.43 -5.58 3.66
CA PRO A 10 -21.70 -6.38 2.68
C PRO A 10 -21.11 -7.61 3.36
N ARG A 11 -21.37 -8.79 2.79
CA ARG A 11 -20.83 -10.09 3.24
C ARG A 11 -19.31 -10.08 3.10
N LYS A 12 -18.60 -10.40 4.19
CA LYS A 12 -17.13 -10.35 4.29
C LYS A 12 -16.55 -11.75 4.17
N GLY A 13 -15.43 -11.87 3.49
CA GLY A 13 -14.77 -13.15 3.21
C GLY A 13 -13.61 -13.45 4.16
N LEU A 14 -13.28 -14.73 4.24
CA LEU A 14 -12.26 -15.30 5.13
C LEU A 14 -10.94 -15.44 4.37
N ARG A 15 -9.82 -15.04 4.99
CA ARG A 15 -8.46 -15.27 4.43
C ARG A 15 -7.77 -16.37 5.25
N TYR A 16 -7.29 -17.41 4.58
CA TYR A 16 -6.63 -18.57 5.20
C TYR A 16 -5.35 -18.11 5.94
N GLY A 17 -5.29 -18.29 7.26
CA GLY A 17 -4.11 -18.05 8.10
C GLY A 17 -4.18 -16.92 9.13
N LYS A 18 -5.17 -16.01 9.06
CA LYS A 18 -5.40 -15.00 10.11
C LYS A 18 -6.83 -15.10 10.62
N LYS A 19 -6.98 -15.53 11.87
CA LYS A 19 -8.26 -15.79 12.56
C LYS A 19 -8.92 -14.51 13.09
N THR A 20 -8.68 -13.37 12.45
CA THR A 20 -9.24 -12.08 12.85
C THR A 20 -10.04 -11.47 11.69
N TRP A 21 -11.28 -11.10 12.01
CA TRP A 21 -12.16 -10.37 11.11
C TRP A 21 -11.59 -8.97 10.87
N GLY A 22 -10.89 -8.78 9.74
CA GLY A 22 -10.20 -7.53 9.43
C GLY A 22 -10.98 -6.61 8.49
N ARG A 23 -10.67 -5.31 8.57
CA ARG A 23 -10.91 -4.34 7.49
C ARG A 23 -9.57 -3.86 7.00
N LYS A 24 -9.40 -3.74 5.69
CA LYS A 24 -8.24 -3.13 5.06
C LYS A 24 -8.56 -1.68 4.73
N ARG A 25 -7.62 -0.78 4.95
CA ARG A 25 -7.77 0.65 4.63
C ARG A 25 -6.85 0.96 3.46
N HIS A 26 -7.40 1.58 2.44
CA HIS A 26 -6.65 2.11 1.30
C HIS A 26 -6.69 3.62 1.42
N ALA A 27 -5.54 4.25 1.64
CA ALA A 27 -5.41 5.69 1.75
C ALA A 27 -4.64 6.23 0.54
N LEU A 28 -5.11 7.36 0.02
CA LEU A 28 -4.38 8.16 -0.96
C LEU A 28 -4.01 9.47 -0.29
N VAL A 29 -2.72 9.75 -0.27
CA VAL A 29 -2.14 10.97 0.30
C VAL A 29 -1.33 11.71 -0.77
N ASP A 30 -1.26 13.03 -0.64
CA ASP A 30 -0.31 13.85 -1.36
C ASP A 30 1.11 13.74 -0.76
N THR A 31 2.11 14.17 -1.53
CA THR A 31 3.51 14.38 -1.15
C THR A 31 3.69 15.22 0.11
N GLN A 32 2.78 16.17 0.41
CA GLN A 32 2.82 16.95 1.65
C GLN A 32 2.15 16.25 2.85
N GLY A 33 1.65 15.02 2.67
CA GLY A 33 0.95 14.26 3.72
C GLY A 33 -0.55 14.56 3.81
N THR A 34 -1.11 15.36 2.90
CA THR A 34 -2.54 15.69 2.87
C THR A 34 -3.36 14.48 2.40
N LEU A 35 -4.35 14.08 3.20
CA LEU A 35 -5.23 12.95 2.89
C LEU A 35 -6.24 13.32 1.79
N LEU A 36 -6.12 12.70 0.62
CA LEU A 36 -6.99 12.97 -0.54
C LEU A 36 -8.23 12.08 -0.55
N ALA A 37 -8.09 10.81 -0.19
CA ALA A 37 -9.19 9.86 -0.13
C ALA A 37 -8.85 8.64 0.73
N VAL A 38 -9.87 8.05 1.37
CA VAL A 38 -9.74 6.77 2.09
C VAL A 38 -10.90 5.86 1.75
N LYS A 39 -10.60 4.57 1.54
CA LYS A 39 -11.59 3.52 1.37
C LYS A 39 -11.29 2.35 2.30
N ALA A 40 -12.25 1.98 3.14
CA ALA A 40 -12.19 0.75 3.91
C ALA A 40 -12.88 -0.39 3.15
N THR A 41 -12.20 -1.51 3.00
CA THR A 41 -12.70 -2.75 2.42
C THR A 41 -12.67 -3.88 3.45
N GLY A 42 -13.41 -4.96 3.21
CA GLY A 42 -13.25 -6.17 4.02
C GLY A 42 -11.91 -6.85 3.72
N ALA A 43 -11.37 -7.57 4.69
CA ALA A 43 -10.07 -8.24 4.55
C ALA A 43 -10.04 -9.32 3.45
N GLU A 44 -11.20 -9.76 2.96
CA GLU A 44 -11.31 -10.64 1.80
C GLU A 44 -10.84 -10.01 0.50
N LYS A 45 -10.97 -8.69 0.39
CA LYS A 45 -10.62 -8.00 -0.85
C LYS A 45 -9.11 -7.92 -0.99
N SER A 46 -8.66 -8.17 -2.22
CA SER A 46 -7.27 -7.92 -2.59
C SER A 46 -6.97 -6.43 -2.50
N ASP A 47 -5.70 -6.08 -2.25
CA ASP A 47 -5.31 -4.67 -2.17
C ASP A 47 -5.51 -3.96 -3.51
N GLN A 48 -5.40 -4.70 -4.61
CA GLN A 48 -5.72 -4.24 -5.95
C GLN A 48 -7.22 -3.93 -6.11
N GLU A 49 -8.13 -4.80 -5.68
CA GLU A 49 -9.57 -4.50 -5.69
C GLU A 49 -9.91 -3.27 -4.85
N GLY A 50 -9.30 -3.16 -3.67
CA GLY A 50 -9.44 -1.98 -2.82
C GLY A 50 -8.93 -0.70 -3.48
N GLY A 51 -7.77 -0.79 -4.14
CA GLY A 51 -7.19 0.29 -4.94
C GLY A 51 -8.10 0.71 -6.09
N ARG A 52 -8.70 -0.23 -6.83
CA ARG A 52 -9.68 0.11 -7.90
C ARG A 52 -10.87 0.87 -7.32
N ALA A 53 -11.41 0.38 -6.20
CA ALA A 53 -12.55 1.01 -5.53
C ALA A 53 -12.25 2.41 -4.98
N LEU A 54 -10.98 2.71 -4.67
CA LEU A 54 -10.51 4.03 -4.27
C LEU A 54 -10.26 4.95 -5.47
N PHE A 55 -9.59 4.45 -6.52
CA PHE A 55 -9.04 5.29 -7.59
C PHE A 55 -10.06 5.77 -8.62
N VAL A 56 -11.06 4.95 -8.96
CA VAL A 56 -12.10 5.31 -9.93
C VAL A 56 -12.81 6.63 -9.56
N PRO A 57 -13.35 6.82 -8.34
CA PRO A 57 -14.01 8.08 -7.97
C PRO A 57 -13.03 9.24 -7.74
N VAL A 58 -11.74 8.96 -7.53
CA VAL A 58 -10.71 9.98 -7.30
C VAL A 58 -10.24 10.60 -8.61
N LYS A 59 -10.25 9.84 -9.71
CA LYS A 59 -9.79 10.32 -11.02
C LYS A 59 -10.53 11.57 -11.48
N GLU A 60 -11.84 11.62 -11.26
CA GLU A 60 -12.67 12.77 -11.60
C GLU A 60 -12.32 14.02 -10.76
N LYS A 61 -11.92 13.81 -9.50
CA LYS A 61 -11.55 14.90 -8.57
C LYS A 61 -10.15 15.44 -8.82
N PHE A 62 -9.23 14.59 -9.28
CA PHE A 62 -7.82 14.94 -9.48
C PHE A 62 -7.35 14.59 -10.90
N PRO A 63 -7.82 15.30 -11.93
CA PRO A 63 -7.49 15.00 -13.33
C PRO A 63 -6.00 15.20 -13.64
N ARG A 64 -5.33 16.09 -12.91
CA ARG A 64 -3.90 16.40 -13.06
C ARG A 64 -2.96 15.37 -12.42
N LEU A 65 -3.48 14.47 -11.59
CA LEU A 65 -2.67 13.43 -10.97
C LEU A 65 -2.17 12.48 -12.07
N LYS A 66 -0.87 12.16 -12.07
CA LYS A 66 -0.23 11.30 -13.08
C LYS A 66 0.62 10.18 -12.48
N LEU A 67 1.12 10.38 -11.26
CA LEU A 67 2.05 9.47 -10.59
C LEU A 67 1.51 9.12 -9.21
N LEU A 68 1.56 7.83 -8.89
CA LEU A 68 1.24 7.27 -7.59
C LEU A 68 2.41 6.43 -7.12
N TRP A 69 2.73 6.54 -5.84
CA TRP A 69 3.62 5.61 -5.15
C TRP A 69 2.81 4.66 -4.28
N GLY A 70 3.24 3.41 -4.19
CA GLY A 70 2.59 2.43 -3.32
C GLY A 70 3.46 1.22 -3.07
N ASP A 71 3.00 0.34 -2.19
CA ASP A 71 3.67 -0.93 -1.89
C ASP A 71 3.62 -1.91 -3.08
N SER A 72 4.43 -2.96 -2.99
CA SER A 72 4.54 -4.12 -3.89
C SER A 72 3.23 -4.79 -4.25
N HIS A 73 2.25 -4.77 -3.35
CA HIS A 73 0.91 -5.30 -3.61
C HIS A 73 0.14 -4.54 -4.72
N TYR A 74 0.49 -3.28 -5.00
CA TYR A 74 -0.05 -2.48 -6.11
C TYR A 74 0.79 -2.59 -7.41
N GLY A 75 1.70 -3.56 -7.48
CA GLY A 75 2.50 -3.83 -8.67
C GLY A 75 1.78 -4.69 -9.73
N GLY A 76 2.56 -5.22 -10.68
CA GLY A 76 2.10 -6.19 -11.66
C GLY A 76 0.98 -5.68 -12.58
N THR A 77 -0.06 -6.50 -12.80
CA THR A 77 -1.19 -6.21 -13.70
C THR A 77 -2.00 -4.99 -13.25
N PHE A 78 -1.98 -4.65 -11.95
CA PHE A 78 -2.67 -3.47 -11.44
C PHE A 78 -2.06 -2.16 -11.96
N ARG A 79 -0.73 -2.11 -12.10
CA ARG A 79 -0.03 -0.97 -12.71
C ARG A 79 -0.45 -0.76 -14.16
N LEU A 80 -0.59 -1.84 -14.92
CA LEU A 80 -1.05 -1.76 -16.31
C LEU A 80 -2.49 -1.24 -16.37
N TRP A 81 -3.37 -1.77 -15.54
CA TRP A 81 -4.75 -1.30 -15.41
C TRP A 81 -4.83 0.19 -15.06
N ALA A 82 -4.05 0.66 -14.08
CA ALA A 82 -4.05 2.08 -13.70
C ALA A 82 -3.60 2.98 -14.85
N LYS A 83 -2.61 2.53 -15.65
CA LYS A 83 -2.13 3.27 -16.82
C LYS A 83 -3.17 3.31 -17.94
N THR A 84 -3.81 2.19 -18.26
CA THR A 84 -4.76 2.10 -19.38
C THR A 84 -6.11 2.73 -19.05
N THR A 85 -6.61 2.55 -17.82
CA THR A 85 -7.94 3.02 -17.42
C THR A 85 -7.93 4.46 -16.88
N LEU A 86 -6.89 4.84 -16.12
CA LEU A 86 -6.85 6.14 -15.43
C LEU A 86 -5.78 7.09 -15.95
N GLY A 87 -4.89 6.62 -16.84
CA GLY A 87 -3.72 7.37 -17.29
C GLY A 87 -2.68 7.59 -16.18
N TRP A 88 -2.73 6.79 -15.11
CA TRP A 88 -1.86 6.94 -13.95
C TRP A 88 -0.72 5.93 -13.96
N MET A 89 0.48 6.39 -13.66
CA MET A 89 1.64 5.53 -13.45
C MET A 89 1.75 5.19 -11.97
N ILE A 90 1.86 3.90 -11.67
CA ILE A 90 2.16 3.42 -10.31
C ILE A 90 3.65 3.05 -10.25
N GLN A 91 4.34 3.60 -9.27
CA GLN A 91 5.68 3.21 -8.89
C GLN A 91 5.62 2.47 -7.57
N THR A 92 5.96 1.18 -7.63
CA THR A 92 6.10 0.36 -6.43
C THR A 92 7.41 0.71 -5.73
N ILE A 93 7.33 1.15 -4.48
CA ILE A 93 8.49 1.35 -3.63
C ILE A 93 8.79 -0.01 -2.97
N LYS A 94 10.00 -0.52 -3.18
CA LYS A 94 10.48 -1.66 -2.41
C LYS A 94 10.82 -1.15 -1.02
N ALA A 95 10.42 -1.90 0.01
CA ALA A 95 10.91 -1.68 1.36
C ALA A 95 12.44 -1.57 1.30
N LEU A 96 12.99 -0.57 2.01
CA LEU A 96 14.42 -0.51 2.24
C LEU A 96 14.81 -1.85 2.83
N THR A 97 15.66 -2.59 2.12
CA THR A 97 16.39 -3.71 2.69
C THR A 97 17.41 -3.15 3.67
N LEU A 98 16.94 -2.55 4.77
CA LEU A 98 17.74 -2.52 5.97
C LEU A 98 18.06 -3.98 6.28
N PRO A 99 19.32 -4.35 6.54
CA PRO A 99 19.65 -5.70 6.92
C PRO A 99 18.74 -6.09 8.08
N LYS A 100 18.05 -7.22 7.94
CA LYS A 100 17.16 -7.75 8.98
C LYS A 100 18.02 -8.07 10.20
N ARG A 101 18.03 -7.15 11.18
CA ARG A 101 18.63 -7.32 12.51
C ARG A 101 20.16 -7.50 12.48
N GLY A 102 20.77 -7.21 13.62
CA GLY A 102 22.21 -7.02 13.79
C GLY A 102 23.09 -8.14 13.23
N LEU A 103 24.34 -7.78 12.96
CA LEU A 103 25.42 -8.73 12.74
C LEU A 103 25.70 -9.43 14.09
N LEU A 104 25.51 -10.74 14.19
CA LEU A 104 26.00 -11.51 15.32
C LEU A 104 27.51 -11.63 15.15
N VAL A 105 28.25 -10.98 16.03
CA VAL A 105 29.70 -10.99 16.09
C VAL A 105 30.08 -11.81 17.31
N ASN A 106 30.99 -12.76 17.17
CA ASN A 106 31.44 -13.52 18.33
C ASN A 106 32.15 -12.57 19.31
N GLU A 107 32.04 -12.84 20.61
CA GLU A 107 32.70 -12.02 21.64
C GLU A 107 34.22 -12.01 21.39
N GLY A 108 34.77 -10.84 21.03
CA GLY A 108 36.18 -10.64 20.69
C GLY A 108 36.53 -10.53 19.20
N GLU A 109 35.56 -10.66 18.30
CA GLU A 109 35.76 -10.50 16.86
C GLU A 109 35.56 -9.03 16.45
N GLU A 110 36.57 -8.39 15.85
CA GLU A 110 36.48 -7.00 15.39
C GLU A 110 35.86 -6.94 13.98
N VAL A 111 34.82 -6.13 13.83
CA VAL A 111 34.12 -5.98 12.54
C VAL A 111 34.80 -4.89 11.73
N ASP A 112 35.36 -5.26 10.58
CA ASP A 112 35.82 -4.31 9.58
C ASP A 112 34.62 -3.64 8.89
N TRP A 113 34.36 -2.39 9.27
CA TRP A 113 33.27 -1.56 8.75
C TRP A 113 33.41 -1.20 7.26
N GLU A 114 34.56 -1.44 6.62
CA GLU A 114 34.77 -1.22 5.17
C GLU A 114 34.35 -2.42 4.32
N THR A 115 34.31 -3.62 4.88
CA THR A 115 33.98 -4.87 4.15
C THR A 115 32.49 -5.17 4.06
N ILE A 116 31.66 -4.50 4.87
CA ILE A 116 30.21 -4.68 4.84
C ILE A 116 29.65 -4.03 3.56
N PRO A 117 28.88 -4.76 2.73
CA PRO A 117 28.38 -4.22 1.47
C PRO A 117 27.44 -3.03 1.71
N LYS A 118 27.91 -1.82 1.38
CA LYS A 118 27.15 -0.57 1.43
C LYS A 118 26.06 -0.55 0.34
N ARG A 119 24.96 -1.26 0.52
CA ARG A 119 23.79 -1.15 -0.36
C ARG A 119 22.80 -0.12 0.17
N GLY A 120 23.03 1.12 -0.24
CA GLY A 120 21.99 2.09 -0.62
C GLY A 120 21.31 2.89 0.51
N HIS A 121 21.48 4.22 0.44
CA HIS A 121 20.61 5.22 1.06
C HIS A 121 19.35 5.43 0.21
N ILE A 122 18.13 5.37 0.78
CA ILE A 122 16.95 6.20 0.39
C ILE A 122 16.00 6.30 1.60
N ALA A 123 15.37 7.46 1.81
CA ALA A 123 14.31 7.72 2.81
C ALA A 123 12.97 8.01 2.12
N GLY A 124 11.84 7.78 2.81
CA GLY A 124 10.49 8.28 2.44
C GLY A 124 9.42 7.18 2.25
N PHE A 125 8.34 7.26 3.03
CA PHE A 125 7.41 6.17 3.38
C PHE A 125 5.97 6.46 2.91
N LEU A 126 5.25 5.42 2.48
CA LEU A 126 3.79 5.44 2.31
C LEU A 126 3.26 4.07 2.79
N ASP A 127 2.55 4.09 3.91
CA ASP A 127 2.12 2.88 4.64
C ASP A 127 0.82 2.28 4.09
N CYS A 128 0.65 0.98 4.35
CA CYS A 128 -0.58 0.20 4.21
C CYS A 128 -0.87 -0.52 5.54
#